data_AF-A0A9Q4KTT7-F1
#
_entry.id   AF-A0A9Q4KTT7-F1
#
_cell.length_a   1.000
_cell.length_b   1.000
_cell.length_c   1.000
_cell.angle_alpha   90.00
_cell.angle_beta   90.00
_cell.angle_gamma   90.00
#
_symmetry.space_group_name_H-M   'P 1'
#
loop_
_entity.id
_entity.type
_entity.pdbx_description
1 polymer ?
#
loop_
_entity_poly.entity_id
_entity_poly.type
_entity_poly.pdbx_seq_one_letter_code
_entity_poly.pdbx_strand_id
1 'polypeptide(L)'
;MVPALEWNRYEKEKPVIWVALVVIAVLLEFYCHLILGISIVYTSFSYLLIAIGGFWYRNGVIYMGAALGTLHIVDGYLLTGIFEPAIVMRGLMYFVVAVIIWVISGMAEKEHFALVGYITETALRLKEPLHDISKNLEGLADEVADEEIRDQILIQASHAAQASETIRELNRDILSQTKDIPDAYREYLSK
;
A
#
# COMPACT_ATOMS: atom_id res chain seq x y z
N MET A 1 20.82 14.70 3.24
CA MET A 1 20.90 14.59 1.78
C MET A 1 19.70 13.77 1.35
N VAL A 2 18.67 14.42 0.78
CA VAL A 2 17.39 13.79 0.45
C VAL A 2 17.65 12.80 -0.69
N PRO A 3 17.36 11.50 -0.56
CA PRO A 3 17.53 10.57 -1.67
C PRO A 3 16.61 10.99 -2.79
N ALA A 4 17.18 11.14 -3.98
CA ALA A 4 16.47 11.51 -5.18
C ALA A 4 15.27 10.58 -5.39
N LEU A 5 14.12 11.19 -5.67
CA LEU A 5 12.94 10.66 -6.36
C LEU A 5 13.19 9.31 -7.06
N GLU A 6 13.13 8.21 -6.32
CA GLU A 6 12.93 6.90 -6.91
C GLU A 6 11.46 6.88 -7.35
N TRP A 7 11.28 7.27 -8.62
CA TRP A 7 10.02 7.20 -9.32
C TRP A 7 9.57 5.74 -9.33
N ASN A 8 8.74 5.40 -8.34
CA ASN A 8 8.28 4.04 -8.14
C ASN A 8 7.56 3.58 -9.40
N ARG A 9 7.92 2.40 -9.91
CA ARG A 9 7.47 1.85 -11.20
C ARG A 9 5.94 1.74 -11.29
N TYR A 10 5.26 1.74 -10.15
CA TYR A 10 3.80 1.84 -9.97
C TYR A 10 3.12 3.04 -10.63
N GLU A 11 3.78 4.20 -10.77
CA GLU A 11 3.13 5.39 -11.34
C GLU A 11 2.92 5.30 -12.85
N LYS A 12 3.54 4.33 -13.54
CA LYS A 12 3.46 4.20 -15.00
C LYS A 12 2.19 3.53 -15.51
N GLU A 13 1.46 2.77 -14.70
CA GLU A 13 0.45 1.86 -15.25
C GLU A 13 -0.98 2.40 -15.34
N LYS A 14 -1.30 3.56 -14.74
CA LYS A 14 -2.69 4.07 -14.76
C LYS A 14 -2.86 5.60 -14.91
N PRO A 15 -2.02 6.32 -15.69
CA PRO A 15 -2.12 7.80 -15.82
C PRO A 15 -3.54 8.31 -16.16
N VAL A 16 -4.35 7.47 -16.81
CA VAL A 16 -5.77 7.68 -17.08
C VAL A 16 -6.58 8.03 -15.82
N ILE A 17 -6.40 7.33 -14.70
CA ILE A 17 -7.16 7.60 -13.45
C ILE A 17 -6.76 8.96 -12.89
N TRP A 18 -5.46 9.27 -12.91
CA TRP A 18 -4.95 10.55 -12.42
C TRP A 18 -5.52 11.72 -13.24
N VAL A 19 -5.45 11.62 -14.57
CA VAL A 19 -6.03 12.61 -15.48
C VAL A 19 -7.54 12.71 -15.29
N ALA A 20 -8.26 11.59 -15.16
CA ALA A 20 -9.70 11.60 -14.92
C ALA A 20 -10.06 12.32 -13.61
N LEU A 21 -9.35 12.07 -12.51
CA LEU A 21 -9.59 12.73 -11.23
C LEU A 21 -9.35 14.23 -11.31
N VAL A 22 -8.28 14.67 -11.98
CA VAL A 22 -7.99 16.10 -12.19
C VAL A 22 -9.08 16.75 -13.06
N VAL A 23 -9.47 16.10 -14.17
CA VAL A 23 -10.54 16.61 -15.05
C VAL A 23 -11.86 16.72 -14.27
N ILE A 24 -12.21 15.72 -13.46
CA ILE A 24 -13.41 15.75 -12.62
C ILE A 24 -13.32 16.89 -11.60
N ALA A 25 -12.16 17.09 -10.96
CA ALA A 25 -11.95 18.17 -10.01
C ALA A 25 -12.17 19.55 -10.65
N VAL A 26 -11.58 19.77 -11.82
CA VAL A 26 -11.71 21.03 -12.58
C VAL A 26 -13.14 21.26 -13.05
N LEU A 27 -13.82 20.22 -13.56
CA LEU A 27 -15.22 20.34 -13.98
C LEU A 27 -16.15 20.65 -12.80
N LEU A 28 -15.90 20.04 -11.65
CA LEU A 28 -16.65 20.29 -10.42
C LEU A 28 -16.45 21.73 -9.94
N GLU A 29 -15.21 22.22 -9.94
CA GLU A 29 -14.86 23.59 -9.62
C GLU A 29 -15.57 24.59 -10.54
N PHE A 30 -15.47 24.38 -11.85
CA PHE A 30 -16.13 25.22 -12.86
C PHE A 30 -17.65 25.24 -12.69
N TYR A 31 -18.27 24.08 -12.50
CA TYR A 31 -19.72 23.97 -12.30
C TYR A 31 -20.20 24.68 -11.03
N CYS A 32 -19.54 24.44 -9.90
CA CYS A 32 -19.91 25.04 -8.62
C CYS A 32 -19.71 26.56 -8.62
N HIS A 33 -18.64 27.04 -9.24
CA HIS A 33 -18.31 28.45 -9.22
C HIS A 33 -19.14 29.27 -10.22
N LEU A 34 -19.32 28.78 -11.46
CA LEU A 34 -19.98 29.55 -12.52
C LEU A 34 -21.49 29.32 -12.61
N ILE A 35 -21.99 28.12 -12.28
CA ILE A 35 -23.43 27.82 -12.39
C ILE A 35 -24.14 28.02 -11.06
N LEU A 36 -23.55 27.53 -9.96
CA LEU A 36 -24.19 27.60 -8.63
C LEU A 36 -23.83 28.88 -7.85
N GLY A 37 -22.74 29.57 -8.20
CA GLY A 37 -22.25 30.75 -7.47
C GLY A 37 -21.78 30.44 -6.04
N ILE A 38 -21.52 29.16 -5.73
CA ILE A 38 -21.10 28.71 -4.39
C ILE A 38 -19.58 28.62 -4.39
N SER A 39 -18.91 29.45 -3.60
CA SER A 39 -17.44 29.49 -3.56
C SER A 39 -16.80 28.63 -2.46
N ILE A 40 -17.57 28.20 -1.45
CA ILE A 40 -17.00 27.64 -0.20
C ILE A 40 -17.14 26.12 -0.08
N VAL A 41 -18.31 25.56 -0.39
CA VAL A 41 -18.61 24.14 -0.07
C VAL A 41 -17.86 23.17 -0.99
N TYR A 42 -17.55 23.57 -2.24
CA TYR A 42 -17.02 22.64 -3.22
C TYR A 42 -15.55 22.27 -2.99
N THR A 43 -14.76 23.14 -2.36
CA THR A 43 -13.33 22.90 -2.11
C THR A 43 -13.08 21.69 -1.20
N SER A 44 -14.05 21.35 -0.34
CA SER A 44 -13.99 20.15 0.49
C SER A 44 -14.13 18.85 -0.30
N PHE A 45 -14.83 18.84 -1.45
CA PHE A 45 -14.93 17.65 -2.29
C PHE A 45 -13.61 17.35 -3.00
N SER A 46 -12.83 18.38 -3.32
CA SER A 46 -11.51 18.20 -3.91
C SER A 46 -10.55 17.46 -2.96
N TYR A 47 -10.73 17.57 -1.65
CA TYR A 47 -9.96 16.78 -0.67
C TYR A 47 -10.26 15.28 -0.78
N LEU A 48 -11.49 14.90 -1.12
CA LEU A 48 -11.82 13.50 -1.38
C LEU A 48 -11.12 12.99 -2.66
N LEU A 49 -11.09 13.80 -3.72
CA LEU A 49 -10.35 13.46 -4.93
C LEU A 49 -8.86 13.32 -4.67
N ILE A 50 -8.30 14.19 -3.81
CA ILE A 50 -6.91 14.09 -3.35
C ILE A 50 -6.67 12.79 -2.57
N ALA A 51 -7.56 12.46 -1.62
CA ALA A 51 -7.46 11.23 -0.84
C ALA A 51 -7.54 9.98 -1.71
N ILE A 52 -8.50 9.95 -2.65
CA ILE A 52 -8.66 8.87 -3.64
C ILE A 52 -7.40 8.76 -4.52
N GLY A 53 -6.86 9.89 -4.98
CA GLY A 53 -5.62 9.89 -5.76
C GLY A 53 -4.43 9.37 -4.96
N GLY A 54 -4.33 9.69 -3.67
CA GLY A 54 -3.26 9.18 -2.80
C GLY A 54 -3.36 7.70 -2.45
N PHE A 55 -4.54 7.08 -2.62
CA PHE A 55 -4.68 5.63 -2.53
C PHE A 55 -4.00 4.91 -3.71
N TRP A 56 -4.09 5.47 -4.92
CA TRP A 56 -3.50 4.86 -6.12
C TRP A 56 -2.11 5.39 -6.49
N TYR A 57 -1.81 6.65 -6.14
CA TYR A 57 -0.58 7.35 -6.50
C TYR A 57 -0.01 8.03 -5.28
N ARG A 58 0.82 7.29 -4.53
CA ARG A 58 1.45 7.81 -3.33
C ARG A 58 2.19 9.12 -3.61
N ASN A 59 3.22 9.13 -4.45
CA ASN A 59 4.01 10.35 -4.68
C ASN A 59 3.28 11.36 -5.59
N GLY A 60 2.53 10.86 -6.58
CA GLY A 60 1.69 11.66 -7.49
C GLY A 60 0.67 12.59 -6.82
N VAL A 61 0.24 12.29 -5.58
CA VAL A 61 -0.76 13.09 -4.86
C VAL A 61 -0.27 14.51 -4.53
N ILE A 62 1.04 14.70 -4.29
CA ILE A 62 1.62 16.01 -3.97
C ILE A 62 1.49 16.93 -5.18
N TYR A 63 1.82 16.43 -6.37
CA TYR A 63 1.71 17.17 -7.62
C TYR A 63 0.26 17.52 -7.93
N MET A 64 -0.67 16.61 -7.65
CA MET A 64 -2.11 16.86 -7.82
C MET A 64 -2.60 17.97 -6.88
N GLY A 65 -2.27 17.91 -5.59
CA GLY A 65 -2.64 18.95 -4.63
C GLY A 65 -2.07 20.31 -4.98
N ALA A 66 -0.80 20.36 -5.42
CA ALA A 66 -0.18 21.59 -5.88
C ALA A 66 -0.86 22.15 -7.14
N ALA A 67 -1.18 21.30 -8.12
CA ALA A 67 -1.84 21.71 -9.36
C ALA A 67 -3.25 22.25 -9.10
N LEU A 68 -4.07 21.53 -8.34
CA LEU A 68 -5.43 21.94 -7.99
C LEU A 68 -5.43 23.22 -7.14
N GLY A 69 -4.55 23.31 -6.14
CA GLY A 69 -4.43 24.50 -5.32
C GLY A 69 -4.00 25.74 -6.11
N THR A 70 -3.09 25.56 -7.08
CA THR A 70 -2.66 26.64 -7.98
C THR A 70 -3.80 27.08 -8.89
N LEU A 71 -4.50 26.12 -9.50
CA LEU A 71 -5.64 26.38 -10.38
C LEU A 71 -6.73 27.16 -9.64
N HIS A 72 -7.06 26.76 -8.41
CA HIS A 72 -8.04 27.46 -7.58
C HIS A 72 -7.67 28.93 -7.30
N ILE A 73 -6.39 29.20 -7.04
CA ILE A 73 -5.91 30.57 -6.80
C ILE A 73 -5.97 31.40 -8.09
N VAL A 74 -5.56 30.81 -9.22
CA VAL A 74 -5.59 31.47 -10.52
C VAL A 74 -7.03 31.81 -10.91
N ASP A 75 -7.94 30.86 -10.80
CA ASP A 75 -9.36 31.06 -11.13
C ASP A 75 -9.98 32.13 -10.23
N GLY A 76 -9.70 32.09 -8.93
CA GLY A 76 -10.15 33.14 -8.00
C GLY A 76 -9.62 34.53 -8.36
N TYR A 77 -8.36 34.65 -8.77
CA TYR A 77 -7.79 35.92 -9.24
C TYR A 77 -8.43 36.39 -10.55
N LEU A 78 -8.63 35.50 -11.52
CA LEU A 78 -9.24 35.82 -12.81
C LEU A 78 -10.68 36.32 -12.66
N LEU A 79 -11.40 35.83 -11.66
CA LEU A 79 -12.81 36.16 -11.43
C LEU A 79 -13.01 37.39 -10.55
N THR A 80 -12.17 37.58 -9.52
CA THR A 80 -12.31 38.69 -8.56
C THR A 80 -11.40 39.88 -8.87
N GLY A 81 -10.36 39.67 -9.69
CA GLY A 81 -9.32 40.65 -9.99
C GLY A 81 -8.32 40.90 -8.85
N ILE A 82 -8.47 40.23 -7.71
CA ILE A 82 -7.64 40.43 -6.51
C ILE A 82 -7.22 39.10 -5.88
N PHE A 83 -6.09 39.11 -5.18
CA PHE A 83 -5.70 37.97 -4.34
C PHE A 83 -6.39 38.07 -2.98
N GLU A 84 -7.60 37.53 -2.91
CA GLU A 84 -8.32 37.45 -1.63
C GLU A 84 -7.63 36.43 -0.70
N PRO A 85 -7.27 36.80 0.55
CA PRO A 85 -6.59 35.90 1.47
C PRO A 85 -7.32 34.57 1.70
N ALA A 86 -8.66 34.58 1.68
CA ALA A 86 -9.47 33.39 1.85
C ALA A 86 -9.35 32.38 0.68
N ILE A 87 -9.13 32.86 -0.54
CA ILE A 87 -8.92 32.00 -1.73
C ILE A 87 -7.51 31.41 -1.68
N VAL A 88 -6.52 32.23 -1.33
CA VAL A 88 -5.12 31.79 -1.18
C VAL A 88 -5.00 30.71 -0.09
N MET A 89 -5.61 30.93 1.07
CA MET A 89 -5.63 29.94 2.15
C MET A 89 -6.32 28.65 1.72
N ARG A 90 -7.42 28.73 0.96
CA ARG A 90 -8.09 27.55 0.42
C ARG A 90 -7.20 26.80 -0.56
N GLY A 91 -6.57 27.47 -1.51
CA GLY A 91 -5.62 26.84 -2.45
C GLY A 91 -4.44 26.17 -1.74
N LEU A 92 -3.87 26.83 -0.72
CA LEU A 92 -2.80 26.25 0.10
C LEU A 92 -3.24 24.98 0.82
N MET A 93 -4.50 24.91 1.28
CA MET A 93 -5.02 23.73 1.97
C MET A 93 -5.05 22.48 1.07
N TYR A 94 -5.19 22.60 -0.25
CA TYR A 94 -5.07 21.45 -1.16
C TYR A 94 -3.69 20.81 -1.07
N PHE A 95 -2.64 21.63 -1.02
CA PHE A 95 -1.27 21.15 -0.87
C PHE A 95 -1.05 20.52 0.51
N VAL A 96 -1.54 21.15 1.58
CA VAL A 96 -1.46 20.61 2.94
C VAL A 96 -2.15 19.23 3.02
N VAL A 97 -3.37 19.12 2.49
CA VAL A 97 -4.11 17.85 2.45
C VAL A 97 -3.33 16.80 1.65
N ALA A 98 -2.79 17.15 0.49
CA ALA A 98 -1.98 16.23 -0.30
C ALA A 98 -0.74 15.73 0.45
N VAL A 99 -0.05 16.59 1.20
CA VAL A 99 1.08 16.17 2.05
C VAL A 99 0.63 15.20 3.14
N ILE A 100 -0.50 15.48 3.81
CA ILE A 100 -1.06 14.60 4.84
C ILE A 100 -1.37 13.22 4.23
N ILE A 101 -2.05 13.19 3.08
CA ILE A 101 -2.39 11.96 2.39
C ILE A 101 -1.13 11.19 1.95
N TRP A 102 -0.12 11.89 1.41
CA TRP A 102 1.16 11.26 1.04
C TRP A 102 1.83 10.55 2.23
N VAL A 103 1.85 11.21 3.39
CA VAL A 103 2.41 10.64 4.63
C VAL A 103 1.60 9.43 5.07
N ILE A 104 0.26 9.52 5.11
CA ILE A 104 -0.61 8.41 5.52
C ILE A 104 -0.45 7.21 4.59
N SER A 105 -0.51 7.40 3.27
CA SER A 105 -0.31 6.33 2.29
C SER A 105 1.08 5.69 2.45
N GLY A 106 2.11 6.50 2.73
CA GLY A 106 3.46 6.00 2.96
C GLY A 106 3.63 5.21 4.26
N MET A 107 2.90 5.54 5.32
CA MET A 107 2.89 4.76 6.57
C MET A 107 2.20 3.41 6.39
N ALA A 108 1.03 3.40 5.75
CA ALA A 108 0.28 2.18 5.48
C ALA A 108 1.08 1.17 4.63
N GLU A 109 1.78 1.67 3.61
CA GLU A 109 2.67 0.85 2.77
C GLU A 109 3.83 0.24 3.59
N LYS A 110 4.48 1.04 4.44
CA LYS A 110 5.56 0.56 5.31
C LYS A 110 5.10 -0.50 6.31
N GLU A 111 3.94 -0.30 6.93
CA GLU A 111 3.37 -1.27 7.87
C GLU A 111 3.04 -2.59 7.17
N HIS A 112 2.46 -2.54 5.98
CA HIS A 112 2.20 -3.73 5.17
C HIS A 112 3.48 -4.50 4.85
N PHE A 113 4.53 -3.81 4.40
CA PHE A 113 5.82 -4.45 4.12
C PHE A 113 6.49 -5.02 5.38
N ALA A 114 6.41 -4.33 6.51
CA ALA A 114 6.94 -4.82 7.78
C ALA A 114 6.22 -6.09 8.23
N LEU A 115 4.88 -6.14 8.10
CA LEU A 115 4.07 -7.30 8.43
C LEU A 115 4.40 -8.49 7.52
N VAL A 116 4.48 -8.28 6.20
CA VAL A 116 4.87 -9.32 5.23
C VAL A 116 6.27 -9.86 5.55
N GLY A 117 7.21 -8.97 5.87
CA GLY A 117 8.56 -9.33 6.28
C GLY A 117 8.58 -10.22 7.52
N TYR A 118 7.83 -9.83 8.55
CA TYR A 118 7.70 -10.57 9.80
C TYR A 118 7.04 -11.94 9.62
N ILE A 119 5.96 -12.04 8.85
CA ILE A 119 5.27 -13.31 8.57
C ILE A 119 6.20 -14.26 7.82
N THR A 120 6.91 -13.76 6.81
CA THR A 120 7.85 -14.56 6.02
C THR A 120 9.02 -15.06 6.87
N GLU A 121 9.60 -14.20 7.71
CA GLU A 121 10.67 -14.60 8.63
C GLU A 121 10.18 -15.66 9.62
N THR A 122 8.98 -15.47 10.18
CA THR A 122 8.38 -16.43 11.12
C THR A 122 8.08 -17.78 10.43
N ALA A 123 7.54 -17.75 9.21
CA ALA A 123 7.32 -18.93 8.38
C ALA A 123 8.61 -19.71 8.13
N LEU A 124 9.70 -19.01 7.76
CA LEU A 124 11.01 -19.64 7.55
C LEU A 124 11.57 -20.25 8.83
N ARG A 125 11.44 -19.57 9.97
CA ARG A 125 11.88 -20.09 11.28
C ARG A 125 11.13 -21.34 11.72
N LEU A 126 9.89 -21.53 11.29
CA LEU A 126 9.06 -22.70 11.62
C LEU A 126 9.33 -23.91 10.72
N LYS A 127 9.89 -23.69 9.52
CA LYS A 127 10.12 -24.75 8.54
C LYS A 127 11.04 -25.85 9.08
N GLU A 128 12.19 -25.48 9.64
CA GLU A 128 13.20 -26.44 10.12
C GLU A 128 12.70 -27.23 11.34
N PRO A 129 12.15 -26.60 12.40
CA PRO A 129 11.58 -27.32 13.53
C PRO A 129 10.47 -28.30 13.14
N LEU A 130 9.60 -27.95 12.18
CA LEU A 130 8.54 -28.85 11.72
C LEU A 130 9.09 -30.04 10.94
N HIS A 131 10.15 -29.83 10.16
CA HIS A 131 10.86 -30.92 9.49
C HIS A 131 11.50 -31.87 10.50
N ASP A 132 12.17 -31.32 11.52
CA ASP A 132 12.81 -32.09 12.58
C ASP A 132 11.78 -32.87 13.41
N ILE A 133 10.64 -32.26 13.75
CA ILE A 133 9.53 -32.94 14.44
C ILE A 133 9.01 -34.11 13.61
N SER A 134 8.77 -33.91 12.31
CA SER A 134 8.32 -34.98 11.41
C SER A 134 9.30 -36.16 11.43
N LYS A 135 10.59 -35.88 11.24
CA LYS A 135 11.64 -36.91 11.23
C LYS A 135 11.80 -37.62 12.56
N ASN A 136 11.76 -36.88 13.66
CA ASN A 136 11.87 -37.48 15.00
C ASN A 136 10.66 -38.38 15.30
N LEU A 137 9.45 -37.99 14.88
CA LEU A 137 8.26 -38.83 15.02
C LEU A 137 8.36 -40.09 14.14
N GLU A 138 8.82 -39.98 12.90
CA GLU A 138 9.11 -41.15 12.06
C GLU A 138 10.10 -42.11 12.73
N GLY A 139 11.21 -41.58 13.28
CA GLY A 139 12.18 -42.39 14.02
C GLY A 139 11.60 -43.04 15.27
N LEU A 140 10.74 -42.34 16.03
CA LEU A 140 10.06 -42.92 17.19
C LEU A 140 9.08 -44.04 16.79
N ALA A 141 8.40 -43.91 15.67
CA ALA A 141 7.50 -44.94 15.18
C ALA A 141 8.24 -46.27 14.92
N ASP A 142 9.48 -46.21 14.43
CA ASP A 142 10.31 -47.40 14.19
C ASP A 142 10.71 -48.13 15.49
N GLU A 143 10.74 -47.43 16.63
CA GLU A 143 11.12 -47.98 17.94
C GLU A 143 9.92 -48.51 18.74
N VAL A 144 8.68 -48.20 18.34
CA VAL A 144 7.47 -48.56 19.07
C VAL A 144 6.93 -49.91 18.61
N ALA A 145 6.85 -50.86 19.56
CA ALA A 145 6.33 -52.20 19.30
C ALA A 145 4.80 -52.27 19.20
N ASP A 146 4.11 -51.35 19.89
CA ASP A 146 2.65 -51.28 19.86
C ASP A 146 2.15 -50.66 18.55
N GLU A 147 1.39 -51.43 17.79
CA GLU A 147 0.94 -51.05 16.46
C GLU A 147 -0.02 -49.85 16.47
N GLU A 148 -0.89 -49.73 17.48
CA GLU A 148 -1.82 -48.61 17.60
C GLU A 148 -1.07 -47.31 17.90
N ILE A 149 -0.09 -47.36 18.79
CA ILE A 149 0.75 -46.20 19.12
C ILE A 149 1.63 -45.81 17.93
N ARG A 150 2.21 -46.79 17.21
CA ARG A 150 3.01 -46.55 16.01
C ARG A 150 2.21 -45.78 14.95
N ASP A 151 1.00 -46.24 14.65
CA ASP A 151 0.15 -45.63 13.64
C ASP A 151 -0.25 -44.19 14.04
N GLN A 152 -0.53 -43.94 15.32
CA GLN A 152 -0.79 -42.59 15.83
C GLN A 152 0.41 -41.66 15.66
N ILE A 153 1.63 -42.14 15.93
CA ILE A 153 2.87 -41.35 15.74
C ILE A 153 3.08 -41.01 14.26
N LEU A 154 2.87 -41.96 13.35
CA LEU A 154 3.00 -41.73 11.91
C LEU A 154 1.97 -40.71 11.38
N ILE A 155 0.74 -40.71 11.90
CA ILE A 155 -0.25 -39.67 11.59
C ILE A 155 0.26 -38.29 12.01
N GLN A 156 0.84 -38.16 13.21
CA GLN A 156 1.40 -36.89 13.69
C GLN A 156 2.62 -36.45 12.87
N ALA A 157 3.49 -37.38 12.48
CA ALA A 157 4.60 -37.08 11.58
C ALA A 157 4.10 -36.52 10.24
N SER A 158 3.09 -37.18 9.65
CA SER A 158 2.45 -36.71 8.42
C SER A 158 1.83 -35.31 8.58
N HIS A 159 1.20 -35.00 9.71
CA HIS A 159 0.66 -33.66 9.97
C HIS A 159 1.78 -32.61 10.07
N ALA A 160 2.90 -32.92 10.72
CA ALA A 160 4.05 -32.02 10.82
C ALA A 160 4.68 -31.75 9.44
N ALA A 161 4.83 -32.78 8.60
CA ALA A 161 5.29 -32.65 7.22
C ALA A 161 4.35 -31.76 6.39
N GLN A 162 3.03 -31.99 6.50
CA GLN A 162 2.02 -31.21 5.80
C GLN A 162 2.00 -29.74 6.25
N ALA A 163 2.20 -29.48 7.54
CA ALA A 163 2.31 -28.12 8.07
C ALA A 163 3.53 -27.39 7.50
N SER A 164 4.68 -28.06 7.37
CA SER A 164 5.88 -27.48 6.75
C SER A 164 5.66 -27.13 5.28
N GLU A 165 4.98 -28.01 4.53
CA GLU A 165 4.63 -27.74 3.13
C GLU A 165 3.60 -26.59 3.01
N THR A 166 2.60 -26.54 3.89
CA THR A 166 1.60 -25.46 3.92
C THR A 166 2.27 -24.10 4.17
N ILE A 167 3.24 -24.03 5.09
CA ILE A 167 4.02 -22.83 5.35
C ILE A 167 4.87 -22.43 4.13
N ARG A 168 5.41 -23.41 3.40
CA ARG A 168 6.16 -23.18 2.16
C ARG A 168 5.27 -22.59 1.06
N GLU A 169 4.07 -23.13 0.89
CA GLU A 169 3.07 -22.62 -0.05
C GLU A 169 2.62 -21.21 0.35
N LEU A 170 2.29 -20.98 1.62
CA LEU A 170 1.93 -19.67 2.15
C LEU A 170 3.02 -18.62 1.87
N ASN A 171 4.28 -18.96 2.10
CA ASN A 171 5.40 -18.07 1.81
C ASN A 171 5.50 -17.76 0.31
N ARG A 172 5.35 -18.77 -0.55
CA ARG A 172 5.31 -18.58 -2.02
C ARG A 172 4.16 -17.67 -2.44
N ASP A 173 2.97 -17.86 -1.87
CA ASP A 173 1.78 -17.08 -2.19
C ASP A 173 1.93 -15.62 -1.76
N ILE A 174 2.44 -15.37 -0.55
CA ILE A 174 2.76 -14.03 -0.04
C ILE A 174 3.75 -13.33 -0.99
N LEU A 175 4.79 -14.03 -1.44
CA LEU A 175 5.76 -13.50 -2.41
C LEU A 175 5.13 -13.24 -3.79
N SER A 176 4.20 -14.08 -4.23
CA SER A 176 3.54 -13.93 -5.54
C SER A 176 2.52 -12.78 -5.57
N GLN A 177 1.85 -12.49 -4.45
CA GLN A 177 0.93 -11.37 -4.32
C GLN A 177 1.68 -10.04 -4.11
N THR A 178 2.87 -10.10 -3.51
CA THR A 178 3.76 -8.94 -3.35
C THR A 178 4.53 -8.74 -4.66
N LYS A 179 3.87 -8.19 -5.69
CA LYS A 179 4.50 -7.92 -7.00
C LYS A 179 5.73 -7.01 -6.90
N ASP A 180 5.81 -6.19 -5.85
CA ASP A 180 6.97 -5.34 -5.58
C ASP A 180 7.60 -5.73 -4.27
N ILE A 181 8.38 -6.80 -4.33
CA ILE A 181 9.38 -7.12 -3.32
C ILE A 181 10.41 -5.98 -3.35
N PRO A 182 10.57 -5.17 -2.27
CA PRO A 182 11.60 -4.14 -2.20
C PRO A 182 12.98 -4.75 -2.49
N ASP A 183 13.88 -4.04 -3.17
CA ASP A 183 15.15 -4.60 -3.64
C ASP A 183 15.99 -5.20 -2.48
N ALA A 184 15.89 -4.61 -1.27
CA ALA A 184 16.48 -5.13 -0.04
C ALA A 184 15.99 -6.55 0.33
N TYR A 185 14.75 -6.88 -0.01
CA TYR A 185 14.12 -8.17 0.27
C TYR A 185 14.41 -9.19 -0.84
N ARG A 186 14.60 -8.74 -2.08
CA ARG A 186 15.10 -9.56 -3.19
C ARG A 186 16.53 -10.05 -2.94
N GLU A 187 17.36 -9.20 -2.33
CA GLU A 187 18.72 -9.56 -1.91
C GLU A 187 18.72 -10.59 -0.77
N TYR A 188 17.80 -10.46 0.21
CA TYR A 188 17.69 -11.40 1.32
C TYR A 188 17.23 -12.81 0.90
N LEU A 189 16.25 -12.91 -0.01
CA LEU A 189 15.73 -14.18 -0.53
C LEU A 189 16.68 -14.90 -1.51
N SER A 190 17.72 -14.20 -1.99
CA SER A 190 18.73 -14.76 -2.89
C SER A 190 19.91 -15.41 -2.16
N LYS A 191 19.91 -15.38 -0.82
CA LYS A 191 20.85 -16.07 0.07
C LYS A 191 20.20 -17.29 0.69
#